data_AF-A0A168MH40-F1
#
_entry.id   AF-A0A168MH40-F1
#
_cell.length_a   1.000
_cell.length_b   1.000
_cell.length_c   1.000
_cell.angle_alpha   90.00
_cell.angle_beta   90.00
_cell.angle_gamma   90.00
#
_symmetry.space_group_name_H-M   'P 1'
#
loop_
_entity.id
_entity.type
_entity.pdbx_description
1 polymer ?
#
loop_
_entity_poly.entity_id
_entity_poly.type
_entity_poly.pdbx_seq_one_letter_code
_entity_poly.pdbx_strand_id
1 'polypeptide(L)'
;MRVKYLIETINTSNATVVFDSPEIVARRLGAGVTNPIYFTCVDEKEKLLYERCKDKSNFVSNTPSIHLPDLSVRELVNIYECDGTGSLEITKDILSSFFSDDMSEDIVFVIYIFLHEVGHWIQFANMSNKIKAFLSEDIELSKANFDKMQQAFIQRDERIRRGNSCPLTAKEKALFKQLSLEYREIPKEKDADKYALEHMEKALVKYYNNL
;
A
#
# COMPACT_ATOMS: atom_id res chain seq x y z
N MET A 1 3.47 6.72 -19.17
CA MET A 1 2.04 6.64 -18.83
C MET A 1 1.80 7.24 -17.44
N ARG A 2 0.67 7.95 -17.24
CA ARG A 2 0.26 8.48 -15.93
C ARG A 2 -0.47 7.42 -15.11
N VAL A 3 -0.22 7.36 -13.80
CA VAL A 3 -0.93 6.47 -12.87
C VAL A 3 -2.43 6.72 -12.94
N LYS A 4 -2.85 8.00 -13.00
CA LYS A 4 -4.25 8.38 -13.14
C LYS A 4 -4.96 7.68 -14.31
N TYR A 5 -4.40 7.78 -15.51
CA TYR A 5 -4.96 7.13 -16.70
C TYR A 5 -5.06 5.61 -16.53
N LEU A 6 -4.00 4.98 -16.01
CA LEU A 6 -3.97 3.55 -15.77
C LEU A 6 -5.10 3.12 -14.83
N ILE A 7 -5.22 3.78 -13.67
CA ILE A 7 -6.23 3.44 -12.66
C ILE A 7 -7.64 3.74 -13.13
N GLU A 8 -7.90 4.88 -13.78
CA GLU A 8 -9.21 5.19 -14.35
C GLU A 8 -9.64 4.15 -15.40
N THR A 9 -8.68 3.58 -16.13
CA THR A 9 -8.93 2.51 -17.11
C THR A 9 -9.31 1.21 -16.41
N ILE A 10 -8.56 0.78 -15.39
CA ILE A 10 -8.75 -0.54 -14.78
C ILE A 10 -9.76 -0.57 -13.64
N ASN A 11 -10.06 0.57 -13.00
CA ASN A 11 -10.94 0.63 -11.84
C ASN A 11 -12.38 0.28 -12.25
N THR A 12 -12.77 -0.96 -12.01
CA THR A 12 -14.16 -1.43 -12.12
C THR A 12 -14.85 -1.51 -10.76
N SER A 13 -14.14 -1.15 -9.69
CA SER A 13 -14.72 -1.06 -8.36
C SER A 13 -15.43 0.29 -8.21
N ASN A 14 -16.39 0.37 -7.29
CA ASN A 14 -16.96 1.66 -6.88
C ASN A 14 -16.06 2.37 -5.86
N ALA A 15 -14.76 2.04 -5.82
CA ALA A 15 -13.83 2.67 -4.89
C ALA A 15 -13.59 4.13 -5.28
N THR A 16 -13.70 5.01 -4.29
CA THR A 16 -13.31 6.41 -4.42
C THR A 16 -11.79 6.49 -4.49
N VAL A 17 -11.26 7.06 -5.57
CA VAL A 17 -9.83 7.23 -5.77
C VAL A 17 -9.46 8.71 -5.72
N VAL A 18 -8.45 9.04 -4.91
CA VAL A 18 -7.90 10.39 -4.78
C VAL A 18 -6.48 10.38 -5.33
N PHE A 19 -6.20 11.29 -6.28
CA PHE A 19 -4.86 11.48 -6.83
C PHE A 19 -4.18 12.65 -6.11
N ASP A 20 -3.26 12.33 -5.21
CA ASP A 20 -2.53 13.29 -4.39
C ASP A 20 -1.43 13.98 -5.18
N SER A 21 -1.22 15.27 -4.93
CA SER A 21 -0.14 16.01 -5.59
C SER A 21 1.24 15.51 -5.16
N PRO A 22 2.27 15.58 -6.03
CA PRO A 22 3.62 15.18 -5.68
C PRO A 22 4.17 15.85 -4.42
N GLU A 23 3.79 17.11 -4.14
CA GLU A 23 4.24 17.83 -2.94
C GLU A 23 3.65 17.23 -1.65
N ILE A 24 2.39 16.78 -1.68
CA ILE A 24 1.74 16.11 -0.55
C ILE A 24 2.41 14.75 -0.33
N VAL A 25 2.63 14.00 -1.41
CA VAL A 25 3.29 12.69 -1.36
C VAL A 25 4.69 12.83 -0.76
N ALA A 26 5.51 13.75 -1.28
CA ALA A 26 6.86 14.00 -0.78
C ALA A 26 6.88 14.38 0.71
N ARG A 27 5.93 15.20 1.16
CA ARG A 27 5.80 15.60 2.56
C ARG A 27 5.49 14.40 3.46
N ARG A 28 4.57 13.51 3.05
CA ARG A 28 4.22 12.30 3.81
C ARG A 28 5.39 11.32 3.87
N LEU A 29 6.04 11.08 2.73
CA LEU A 29 7.23 10.21 2.68
C LEU A 29 8.34 10.76 3.57
N GLY A 30 8.58 12.09 3.55
CA GLY A 30 9.52 12.76 4.43
C GLY A 30 9.15 12.71 5.92
N ALA A 31 7.88 12.48 6.25
CA ALA A 31 7.37 12.29 7.61
C ALA A 31 7.39 10.82 8.07
N GLY A 32 7.92 9.90 7.25
CA GLY A 32 8.05 8.48 7.59
C GLY A 32 6.84 7.61 7.23
N VAL A 33 5.89 8.12 6.43
CA VAL A 33 4.89 7.25 5.77
C VAL A 33 5.61 6.50 4.65
N THR A 34 5.57 5.17 4.67
CA THR A 34 6.42 4.36 3.79
C THR A 34 5.75 3.94 2.48
N ASN A 35 4.41 3.83 2.43
CA ASN A 35 3.70 3.40 1.22
C ASN A 35 3.10 4.62 0.48
N PRO A 36 3.48 4.88 -0.79
CA PRO A 36 2.92 6.00 -1.55
C PRO A 36 1.47 5.78 -2.00
N ILE A 37 1.01 4.53 -2.07
CA ILE A 37 -0.38 4.15 -2.34
C ILE A 37 -0.97 3.58 -1.05
N TYR A 38 -2.18 4.00 -0.66
CA TYR A 38 -2.81 3.49 0.55
C TYR A 38 -4.33 3.70 0.57
N PHE A 39 -5.03 2.82 1.26
CA PHE A 39 -6.42 2.98 1.64
C PHE A 39 -6.58 3.77 2.95
N THR A 40 -7.54 4.70 3.00
CA THR A 40 -8.05 5.27 4.24
C THR A 40 -9.52 4.94 4.42
N CYS A 41 -9.89 4.55 5.64
CA CYS A 41 -11.28 4.29 6.01
C CYS A 41 -12.08 5.58 6.27
N VAL A 42 -11.43 6.75 6.32
CA VAL A 42 -12.05 8.05 6.63
C VAL A 42 -11.17 9.22 6.17
N ASP A 43 -11.77 10.29 5.64
CA ASP A 43 -11.04 11.52 5.31
C ASP A 43 -10.73 12.38 6.55
N GLU A 44 -9.94 13.45 6.39
CA GLU A 44 -9.56 14.32 7.50
C GLU A 44 -10.76 15.00 8.21
N LYS A 45 -11.81 15.35 7.46
CA LYS A 45 -12.97 16.07 8.02
C LYS A 45 -13.83 15.13 8.85
N GLU A 46 -14.13 13.94 8.31
CA GLU A 46 -14.92 12.92 8.99
C GLU A 46 -14.12 12.27 10.13
N LYS A 47 -12.79 12.21 10.04
CA LYS A 47 -11.91 11.75 11.13
C LYS A 47 -12.10 12.56 12.40
N LEU A 48 -12.20 13.89 12.29
CA LEU A 48 -12.47 14.76 13.45
C LEU A 48 -13.83 14.47 14.10
N LEU A 49 -14.83 14.07 13.29
CA LEU A 49 -16.14 13.65 13.81
C LEU A 49 -16.04 12.31 14.53
N TYR A 50 -15.34 11.34 13.94
CA TYR A 50 -15.08 10.05 14.54
C TYR A 50 -14.33 10.16 15.88
N GLU A 51 -13.31 11.01 15.96
CA GLU A 51 -12.52 11.23 17.18
C GLU A 51 -13.35 11.83 18.32
N ARG A 52 -14.29 12.72 17.99
CA ARG A 52 -15.21 13.36 18.95
C ARG A 52 -16.42 12.49 19.29
N CYS A 53 -16.68 11.44 18.51
CA CYS A 53 -17.81 10.55 18.74
C CYS A 53 -17.61 9.74 20.03
N LYS A 54 -18.63 9.73 20.90
CA LYS A 54 -18.63 8.93 22.14
C LYS A 54 -18.70 7.43 21.85
N ASP A 55 -19.52 7.03 20.87
CA ASP A 55 -19.67 5.64 20.47
C ASP A 55 -19.04 5.37 19.11
N LYS A 56 -17.73 5.10 19.14
CA LYS A 56 -16.93 4.74 17.96
C LYS A 56 -17.37 3.43 17.31
N SER A 57 -18.08 2.55 18.03
CA SER A 57 -18.45 1.22 17.52
C SER A 57 -19.58 1.26 16.49
N ASN A 58 -20.41 2.31 16.54
CA ASN A 58 -21.51 2.53 15.62
C ASN A 58 -21.24 3.65 14.60
N PHE A 59 -20.04 4.24 14.61
CA PHE A 59 -19.68 5.22 13.61
C PHE A 59 -19.43 4.54 12.25
N VAL A 60 -20.16 4.98 11.24
CA VAL A 60 -20.06 4.52 9.85
C VAL A 60 -19.42 5.62 9.02
N SER A 61 -18.31 5.32 8.35
CA SER A 61 -17.69 6.29 7.45
C SER A 61 -18.44 6.37 6.12
N ASN A 62 -18.52 7.59 5.59
CA ASN A 62 -19.02 7.88 4.25
C ASN A 62 -17.92 8.40 3.31
N THR A 63 -16.68 8.49 3.80
CA THR A 63 -15.53 9.04 3.08
C THR A 63 -14.33 8.09 2.96
N PRO A 64 -14.50 6.75 2.86
CA PRO A 64 -13.35 5.91 2.54
C PRO A 64 -12.80 6.29 1.16
N SER A 65 -11.49 6.16 0.98
CA SER A 65 -10.83 6.43 -0.30
C SER A 65 -9.49 5.71 -0.41
N ILE A 66 -9.09 5.43 -1.65
CA ILE A 66 -7.76 4.95 -2.01
C ILE A 66 -6.98 6.14 -2.54
N HIS A 67 -5.83 6.40 -1.94
CA HIS A 67 -4.93 7.47 -2.30
C HIS A 67 -3.82 6.95 -3.19
N LEU A 68 -3.59 7.62 -4.32
CA LEU A 68 -2.48 7.36 -5.21
C LEU A 68 -1.76 8.66 -5.55
N PRO A 69 -0.45 8.63 -5.81
CA PRO A 69 0.26 9.81 -6.24
C PRO A 69 -0.05 10.14 -7.70
N ASP A 70 -0.28 11.43 -8.01
CA ASP A 70 -0.39 11.92 -9.37
C ASP A 70 1.00 12.00 -10.02
N LEU A 71 1.54 10.84 -10.37
CA LEU A 71 2.85 10.63 -10.96
C LEU A 71 2.74 9.80 -12.25
N SER A 72 3.84 9.70 -13.00
CA SER A 72 3.98 8.63 -13.97
C SER A 72 4.17 7.28 -13.28
N VAL A 73 3.82 6.20 -13.98
CA VAL A 73 4.02 4.82 -13.51
C VAL A 73 5.48 4.57 -13.11
N ARG A 74 6.44 5.04 -13.92
CA ARG A 74 7.88 4.90 -13.65
C ARG A 74 8.33 5.67 -12.41
N GLU A 75 7.86 6.90 -12.22
CA GLU A 75 8.17 7.69 -11.03
C GLU A 75 7.62 7.04 -9.75
N LEU A 76 6.44 6.43 -9.82
CA LEU A 76 5.89 5.67 -8.71
C LEU A 76 6.76 4.43 -8.38
N VAL A 77 7.14 3.64 -9.39
CA VAL A 77 8.02 2.48 -9.16
C VAL A 77 9.38 2.90 -8.60
N ASN A 78 9.94 4.02 -9.05
CA ASN A 78 11.18 4.57 -8.49
C ASN A 78 11.07 4.82 -6.97
N ILE A 79 9.90 5.16 -6.43
CA ILE A 79 9.72 5.34 -4.97
C ILE A 79 9.96 4.00 -4.24
N TYR A 80 9.39 2.91 -4.75
CA TYR A 80 9.56 1.57 -4.17
C TYR A 80 10.99 1.05 -4.33
N GLU A 81 11.67 1.34 -5.45
CA GLU A 81 13.09 1.04 -5.62
C GLU A 81 13.97 1.76 -4.60
N CYS A 82 13.64 3.02 -4.29
CA CYS A 82 14.39 3.84 -3.33
C CYS A 82 14.18 3.43 -1.87
N ASP A 83 13.07 2.77 -1.53
CA ASP A 83 12.79 2.32 -0.16
C ASP A 83 13.84 1.32 0.35
N GLY A 84 14.35 0.46 -0.56
CA GLY A 84 15.48 -0.44 -0.30
C GLY A 84 15.19 -1.57 0.70
N THR A 85 13.98 -1.66 1.25
CA THR A 85 13.55 -2.69 2.21
C THR A 85 13.33 -4.07 1.57
N GLY A 86 13.32 -4.15 0.24
CA GLY A 86 13.04 -5.38 -0.50
C GLY A 86 11.58 -5.54 -0.92
N SER A 87 10.71 -4.57 -0.61
CA SER A 87 9.26 -4.61 -0.88
C SER A 87 8.94 -4.78 -2.36
N LEU A 88 9.66 -4.05 -3.23
CA LEU A 88 9.52 -4.17 -4.68
C LEU A 88 9.89 -5.56 -5.18
N GLU A 89 11.05 -6.09 -4.76
CA GLU A 89 11.55 -7.38 -5.21
C GLU A 89 10.63 -8.52 -4.77
N ILE A 90 10.18 -8.50 -3.51
CA ILE A 90 9.21 -9.48 -3.00
C ILE A 90 7.92 -9.45 -3.83
N THR A 91 7.42 -8.25 -4.13
CA THR A 91 6.19 -8.09 -4.90
C THR A 91 6.38 -8.56 -6.35
N LYS A 92 7.51 -8.25 -6.98
CA LYS A 92 7.83 -8.74 -8.33
C LYS A 92 7.97 -10.26 -8.38
N ASP A 93 8.56 -10.89 -7.36
CA ASP A 93 8.65 -12.35 -7.28
C ASP A 93 7.25 -12.98 -7.30
N ILE A 94 6.29 -12.40 -6.57
CA ILE A 94 4.90 -12.85 -6.52
C ILE A 94 4.18 -12.65 -7.86
N LEU A 95 4.51 -11.57 -8.56
CA LEU A 95 3.91 -11.22 -9.84
C LEU A 95 4.56 -11.90 -11.04
N SER A 96 5.58 -12.73 -10.83
CA SER A 96 6.38 -13.34 -11.90
C SER A 96 5.55 -14.05 -12.97
N SER A 97 4.43 -14.68 -12.60
CA SER A 97 3.53 -15.34 -13.55
C SER A 97 2.67 -14.40 -14.41
N PHE A 98 2.60 -13.11 -14.05
CA PHE A 98 1.84 -12.08 -14.77
C PHE A 98 2.72 -11.24 -15.70
N PHE A 99 4.04 -11.39 -15.65
CA PHE A 99 4.96 -10.69 -16.53
C PHE A 99 4.96 -11.30 -17.93
N SER A 100 5.02 -10.46 -18.95
CA SER A 100 5.03 -10.83 -20.36
C SER A 100 5.84 -9.81 -21.17
N ASP A 101 6.34 -10.21 -22.34
CA ASP A 101 7.15 -9.34 -23.19
C ASP A 101 6.36 -8.11 -23.72
N ASP A 102 5.04 -8.24 -23.81
CA ASP A 102 4.15 -7.21 -24.38
C ASP A 102 3.69 -6.17 -23.34
N MET A 103 4.05 -6.33 -22.07
CA MET A 103 3.60 -5.44 -21.00
C MET A 103 4.72 -5.09 -20.02
N SER A 104 4.89 -3.79 -19.75
CA SER A 104 5.86 -3.34 -18.75
C SER A 104 5.54 -3.91 -17.36
N GLU A 105 6.54 -4.51 -16.72
CA GLU A 105 6.45 -4.97 -15.33
C GLU A 105 6.00 -3.86 -14.37
N ASP A 106 6.35 -2.60 -14.66
CA ASP A 106 5.94 -1.45 -13.84
C ASP A 106 4.41 -1.27 -13.87
N ILE A 107 3.78 -1.52 -15.02
CA ILE A 107 2.33 -1.48 -15.15
C ILE A 107 1.71 -2.60 -14.33
N VAL A 108 2.21 -3.83 -14.48
CA VAL A 108 1.72 -5.01 -13.74
C VAL A 108 1.85 -4.77 -12.22
N PHE A 109 2.97 -4.24 -11.78
CA PHE A 109 3.24 -3.90 -10.39
C PHE A 109 2.29 -2.81 -9.84
N VAL A 110 2.07 -1.72 -10.58
CA VAL A 110 1.16 -0.64 -10.14
C VAL A 110 -0.30 -1.12 -10.12
N ILE A 111 -0.72 -1.94 -11.09
CA ILE A 111 -2.05 -2.58 -11.09
C ILE A 111 -2.22 -3.42 -9.83
N TYR A 112 -1.22 -4.24 -9.49
CA TYR A 112 -1.27 -5.09 -8.32
C TYR A 112 -1.45 -4.31 -7.01
N ILE A 113 -0.61 -3.29 -6.77
CA ILE A 113 -0.70 -2.49 -5.55
C ILE A 113 -2.05 -1.78 -5.47
N PHE A 114 -2.56 -1.25 -6.58
CA PHE A 114 -3.89 -0.66 -6.59
C PHE A 114 -4.98 -1.68 -6.22
N LEU A 115 -4.94 -2.87 -6.82
CA LEU A 115 -5.92 -3.92 -6.50
C LEU A 115 -5.80 -4.41 -5.05
N HIS A 116 -4.61 -4.41 -4.46
CA HIS A 116 -4.41 -4.69 -3.04
C HIS A 116 -5.20 -3.70 -2.18
N GLU A 117 -5.10 -2.39 -2.45
CA GLU A 117 -5.90 -1.39 -1.73
C GLU A 117 -7.41 -1.52 -2.02
N VAL A 118 -7.81 -1.99 -3.20
CA VAL A 118 -9.21 -2.35 -3.48
C VAL A 118 -9.66 -3.53 -2.62
N GLY A 119 -8.76 -4.48 -2.30
CA GLY A 119 -8.99 -5.52 -1.32
C GLY A 119 -9.36 -4.94 0.05
N HIS A 120 -8.58 -3.97 0.56
CA HIS A 120 -8.90 -3.25 1.79
C HIS A 120 -10.22 -2.47 1.72
N TRP A 121 -10.51 -1.82 0.60
CA TRP A 121 -11.79 -1.17 0.36
C TRP A 121 -12.97 -2.15 0.51
N ILE A 122 -12.86 -3.35 -0.08
CA ILE A 122 -13.93 -4.36 -0.02
C ILE A 122 -14.05 -4.94 1.39
N GLN A 123 -12.94 -5.20 2.08
CA GLN A 123 -12.95 -5.60 3.48
C GLN A 123 -13.70 -4.56 4.34
N PHE A 124 -13.40 -3.27 4.16
CA PHE A 124 -14.08 -2.20 4.88
C PHE A 124 -15.58 -2.16 4.59
N ALA A 125 -15.97 -2.31 3.32
CA ALA A 125 -17.36 -2.39 2.91
C ALA A 125 -18.09 -3.59 3.55
N ASN A 126 -17.44 -4.75 3.61
CA ASN A 126 -17.98 -5.96 4.25
C ASN A 126 -18.17 -5.78 5.77
N MET A 127 -17.40 -4.89 6.39
CA MET A 127 -17.57 -4.47 7.78
C MET A 127 -18.60 -3.34 7.95
N SER A 128 -19.46 -3.13 6.95
CA SER A 128 -20.48 -2.07 6.92
C SER A 128 -19.89 -0.67 7.14
N ASN A 129 -18.68 -0.43 6.62
CA ASN A 129 -17.93 0.82 6.73
C ASN A 129 -17.71 1.29 8.19
N LYS A 130 -17.64 0.35 9.14
CA LYS A 130 -17.39 0.66 10.56
C LYS A 130 -15.90 0.82 10.81
N ILE A 131 -15.47 2.07 11.04
CA ILE A 131 -14.05 2.43 11.28
C ILE A 131 -13.45 1.59 12.40
N LYS A 132 -14.12 1.50 13.55
CA LYS A 132 -13.59 0.76 14.71
C LYS A 132 -13.40 -0.72 14.40
N ALA A 133 -14.32 -1.36 13.69
CA ALA A 133 -14.18 -2.77 13.33
C ALA A 133 -12.93 -2.99 12.47
N PHE A 134 -12.79 -2.21 11.40
CA PHE A 134 -11.66 -2.31 10.47
C PHE A 134 -10.29 -2.02 11.10
N LEU A 135 -10.23 -1.01 11.98
CA LEU A 135 -8.98 -0.67 12.68
C LEU A 135 -8.63 -1.66 13.80
N SER A 136 -9.63 -2.34 14.38
CA SER A 136 -9.38 -3.33 15.45
C SER A 136 -9.04 -4.71 14.89
N GLU A 137 -9.42 -5.00 13.65
CA GLU A 137 -9.08 -6.24 12.96
C GLU A 137 -7.55 -6.37 12.85
N ASP A 138 -7.04 -7.47 13.41
CA ASP A 138 -5.61 -7.82 13.45
C ASP A 138 -4.69 -6.75 14.06
N ILE A 139 -5.22 -5.87 14.92
CA ILE A 139 -4.46 -4.73 15.45
C ILE A 139 -3.21 -5.15 16.23
N GLU A 140 -3.28 -6.24 17.01
CA GLU A 140 -2.14 -6.73 17.78
C GLU A 140 -1.03 -7.30 16.88
N LEU A 141 -1.40 -8.02 15.81
CA LEU A 141 -0.45 -8.54 14.83
C LEU A 141 0.21 -7.39 14.05
N SER A 142 -0.60 -6.44 13.61
CA SER A 142 -0.17 -5.24 12.88
C SER A 142 0.80 -4.41 13.73
N LYS A 143 0.45 -4.18 15.00
CA LYS A 143 1.28 -3.44 15.95
C LYS A 143 2.59 -4.17 16.24
N ALA A 144 2.55 -5.48 16.49
CA ALA A 144 3.75 -6.26 16.74
C ALA A 144 4.72 -6.22 15.55
N ASN A 145 4.23 -6.32 14.31
CA ASN A 145 5.07 -6.18 13.11
C ASN A 145 5.61 -4.75 12.96
N PHE A 146 4.76 -3.73 13.14
CA PHE A 146 5.16 -2.33 13.10
C PHE A 146 6.28 -2.01 14.11
N ASP A 147 6.15 -2.47 15.35
CA ASP A 147 7.15 -2.26 16.40
C ASP A 147 8.49 -2.90 16.03
N LYS A 148 8.48 -4.10 15.44
CA LYS A 148 9.70 -4.75 14.92
C LYS A 148 10.34 -3.94 13.78
N MET A 149 9.53 -3.47 12.82
CA MET A 149 9.98 -2.64 11.70
C MET A 149 10.60 -1.32 12.19
N GLN A 150 9.95 -0.64 13.13
CA GLN A 150 10.46 0.58 13.75
C GLN A 150 11.80 0.33 14.46
N GLN A 151 11.92 -0.74 15.23
CA GLN A 151 13.18 -1.11 15.87
C GLN A 151 14.29 -1.37 14.86
N ALA A 152 13.99 -2.02 13.73
CA ALA A 152 14.95 -2.23 12.65
C ALA A 152 15.43 -0.91 12.02
N PHE A 153 14.53 0.05 11.78
CA PHE A 153 14.89 1.38 11.31
C PHE A 153 15.74 2.16 12.32
N ILE A 154 15.40 2.10 13.62
CA ILE A 154 16.19 2.74 14.69
C ILE A 154 17.61 2.18 14.72
N GLN A 155 17.76 0.85 14.67
CA GLN A 155 19.08 0.21 14.65
C GLN A 155 19.90 0.59 13.41
N ARG A 156 19.26 0.66 12.24
CA ARG A 156 19.87 1.14 10.99
C ARG A 156 20.39 2.57 11.15
N ASP A 157 19.56 3.47 11.67
CA ASP A 157 19.89 4.87 11.82
C ASP A 157 21.01 5.08 12.86
N GLU A 158 21.01 4.34 13.96
CA GLU A 158 22.12 4.33 14.92
C GLU A 158 23.42 3.88 14.28
N ARG A 159 23.39 2.81 13.47
CA ARG A 159 24.57 2.34 12.72
C ARG A 159 25.08 3.40 11.74
N ILE A 160 24.19 4.04 10.99
CA ILE A 160 24.55 5.11 10.04
C ILE A 160 25.18 6.29 10.78
N ARG A 161 24.60 6.71 11.92
CA ARG A 161 25.17 7.77 12.79
C ARG A 161 26.55 7.43 13.33
N ARG A 162 26.86 6.14 13.53
CA ARG A 162 28.20 5.66 13.95
C ARG A 162 29.22 5.60 12.81
N GLY A 163 28.86 6.04 11.61
CA GLY A 163 29.79 6.25 10.49
C GLY A 163 29.76 5.18 9.41
N ASN A 164 28.91 4.15 9.52
CA ASN A 164 28.71 3.20 8.42
C ASN A 164 27.63 3.73 7.47
N SER A 165 28.06 4.38 6.40
CA SER A 165 27.19 5.01 5.40
C SER A 165 26.49 4.04 4.44
N CYS A 166 26.67 2.72 4.61
CA CYS A 166 25.92 1.75 3.83
C CYS A 166 24.41 1.93 4.10
N PRO A 167 23.57 2.16 3.07
CA PRO A 167 22.13 2.37 3.27
C PRO A 167 21.50 1.21 4.05
N LEU A 168 21.76 -0.02 3.60
CA LEU A 168 21.37 -1.25 4.26
C LEU A 168 22.42 -2.34 4.06
N THR A 169 22.90 -2.91 5.15
CA THR A 169 23.75 -4.11 5.16
C THR A 169 22.96 -5.33 4.70
N ALA A 170 23.65 -6.39 4.26
CA ALA A 170 22.99 -7.65 3.87
C ALA A 170 22.09 -8.23 4.97
N LYS A 171 22.52 -8.11 6.24
CA LYS A 171 21.74 -8.56 7.40
C LYS A 171 20.45 -7.74 7.58
N GLU A 172 20.53 -6.42 7.43
CA GLU A 172 19.35 -5.56 7.53
C GLU A 172 18.40 -5.78 6.36
N LYS A 173 18.91 -5.94 5.12
CA LYS A 173 18.07 -6.28 3.96
C LYS A 173 17.30 -7.59 4.19
N ALA A 174 17.97 -8.62 4.72
CA ALA A 174 17.32 -9.89 5.04
C ALA A 174 16.26 -9.72 6.15
N LEU A 175 16.54 -8.91 7.17
CA LEU A 175 15.59 -8.59 8.24
C LEU A 175 14.37 -7.83 7.72
N PHE A 176 14.55 -6.77 6.96
CA PHE A 176 13.44 -6.01 6.36
C PHE A 176 12.60 -6.90 5.43
N LYS A 177 13.24 -7.71 4.58
CA LYS A 177 12.54 -8.71 3.75
C LYS A 177 11.71 -9.68 4.60
N GLN A 178 12.27 -10.22 5.69
CA GLN A 178 11.54 -11.09 6.60
C GLN A 178 10.33 -10.38 7.22
N LEU A 179 10.51 -9.16 7.72
CA LEU A 179 9.43 -8.40 8.37
C LEU A 179 8.32 -8.02 7.37
N SER A 180 8.67 -7.70 6.12
CA SER A 180 7.70 -7.48 5.04
C SER A 180 6.91 -8.75 4.70
N LEU A 181 7.54 -9.93 4.70
CA LEU A 181 6.84 -11.20 4.51
C LEU A 181 5.93 -11.52 5.71
N GLU A 182 6.39 -11.30 6.94
CA GLU A 182 5.58 -11.44 8.16
C GLU A 182 4.34 -10.52 8.13
N TYR A 183 4.51 -9.28 7.66
CA TYR A 183 3.41 -8.32 7.52
C TYR A 183 2.32 -8.84 6.56
N ARG A 184 2.72 -9.42 5.43
CA ARG A 184 1.79 -9.92 4.41
C ARG A 184 1.06 -11.21 4.80
N GLU A 185 1.52 -11.89 5.86
CA GLU A 185 0.81 -13.02 6.45
C GLU A 185 -0.26 -12.60 7.48
N ILE A 186 -0.35 -11.30 7.82
CA ILE A 186 -1.47 -10.79 8.62
C ILE A 186 -2.76 -11.02 7.83
N PRO A 187 -3.83 -11.60 8.44
CA PRO A 187 -5.03 -12.00 7.70
C PRO A 187 -5.61 -10.92 6.80
N LYS A 188 -5.76 -9.69 7.32
CA LYS A 188 -6.21 -8.54 6.52
C LYS A 188 -5.35 -8.24 5.29
N GLU A 189 -4.02 -8.30 5.40
CA GLU A 189 -3.09 -8.07 4.29
C GLU A 189 -3.10 -9.23 3.29
N LYS A 190 -3.18 -10.46 3.81
CA LYS A 190 -3.25 -11.68 3.01
C LYS A 190 -4.52 -11.76 2.17
N ASP A 191 -5.65 -11.36 2.73
CA ASP A 191 -6.93 -11.30 2.03
C ASP A 191 -6.93 -10.19 0.96
N ALA A 192 -6.25 -9.06 1.21
CA ALA A 192 -6.06 -8.00 0.23
C ALA A 192 -5.14 -8.44 -0.93
N ASP A 193 -4.03 -9.11 -0.63
CA ASP A 193 -3.14 -9.73 -1.62
C ASP A 193 -3.89 -10.77 -2.46
N LYS A 194 -4.70 -11.62 -1.81
CA LYS A 194 -5.50 -12.63 -2.49
C LYS A 194 -6.50 -11.98 -3.45
N TYR A 195 -7.22 -10.95 -3.01
CA TYR A 195 -8.13 -10.21 -3.87
C TYR A 195 -7.39 -9.65 -5.09
N ALA A 196 -6.22 -9.05 -4.88
CA ALA A 196 -5.42 -8.49 -5.96
C ALA A 196 -5.05 -9.55 -7.00
N LEU A 197 -4.48 -10.68 -6.56
CA LEU A 197 -4.06 -11.78 -7.43
C LEU A 197 -5.23 -12.37 -8.24
N GLU A 198 -6.39 -12.57 -7.61
CA GLU A 198 -7.60 -13.09 -8.27
C GLU A 198 -8.16 -12.15 -9.35
N HIS A 199 -7.84 -10.84 -9.28
CA HIS A 199 -8.36 -9.82 -10.20
C HIS A 199 -7.30 -9.30 -11.20
N MET A 200 -6.05 -9.73 -11.10
CA MET A 200 -4.95 -9.30 -11.98
C MET A 200 -5.27 -9.51 -13.46
N GLU A 201 -5.61 -10.73 -13.88
CA GLU A 201 -5.86 -11.04 -15.30
C GLU A 201 -6.93 -10.13 -15.91
N LYS A 202 -8.04 -9.94 -15.20
CA LYS A 202 -9.14 -9.08 -15.64
C LYS A 202 -8.69 -7.63 -15.80
N ALA A 203 -7.89 -7.12 -14.87
CA ALA A 203 -7.37 -5.75 -14.94
C ALA A 203 -6.38 -5.58 -16.11
N LEU A 204 -5.48 -6.54 -16.31
CA LEU A 204 -4.50 -6.55 -17.40
C LEU A 204 -5.19 -6.60 -18.77
N VAL A 205 -6.18 -7.47 -18.96
CA VAL A 205 -6.98 -7.55 -20.20
C VAL A 205 -7.71 -6.24 -20.46
N LYS A 206 -8.30 -5.62 -19.43
CA LYS A 206 -9.01 -4.34 -19.58
C LYS A 206 -8.04 -3.24 -20.01
N TYR A 207 -6.86 -3.18 -19.40
CA TYR A 207 -5.83 -2.23 -19.78
C TYR A 207 -5.37 -2.44 -21.23
N TYR A 208 -5.06 -3.68 -21.61
CA TYR A 208 -4.58 -4.02 -22.94
C TYR A 208 -5.59 -3.66 -24.05
N ASN A 209 -6.88 -3.86 -23.80
CA ASN A 209 -7.94 -3.49 -24.74
C ASN A 209 -8.19 -1.97 -24.86
N ASN A 210 -7.57 -1.16 -24.02
CA ASN A 210 -7.66 0.31 -24.02
C ASN A 210 -6.30 0.99 -24.31
N LEU A 211 -5.34 0.22 -24.84
CA LEU A 211 -4.13 0.70 -25.50
C LEU A 211 -4.41 1.04 -26.97
#